data_AF-A0A6F8YLV0-F1
#
_entry.id   AF-A0A6F8YLV0-F1
#
_cell.length_a   1.000
_cell.length_b   1.000
_cell.length_c   1.000
_cell.angle_alpha   90.00
_cell.angle_beta   90.00
_cell.angle_gamma   90.00
#
_symmetry.space_group_name_H-M   'P 1'
#
loop_
_entity.id
_entity.type
_entity.pdbx_description
1 polymer ?
#
loop_
_entity_poly.entity_id
_entity_poly.type
_entity_poly.pdbx_seq_one_letter_code
_entity_poly.pdbx_strand_id
1 'polypeptide(L)'
;MGALRTLGVRIDSSEIGGLPLAVHGTGRVTGGEVQLDASASSQFVSGLMLAGAAFERGVVVRHAGPPVPSAPHLRMTALMLRAAGGAVDDTTPDVWAVQPGRLSGRAWIIEPDLSGAAPFFAAALVTGGEVTLLGWPRTSSQPVDRLRALLHEMGGEVSLGTDGLTVRGTGVVHGLDADLSDVSELTPVLAALAALADSPSSLRGVAHIRGHETDRVAALARELKALGADVTESHDGLEIRPRPLRGAPFQTYDDHRLAHAAAVVGLAVPGVEVDDVACTSKTLPEFPALWSAMVAGS
;
A
#
# COMPACT_ATOMS: atom_id res chain seq x y z
N MET A 1 1.45 -6.67 20.36
CA MET A 1 1.44 -7.57 21.54
C MET A 1 1.31 -6.84 22.87
N GLY A 2 2.18 -5.87 23.18
CA GLY A 2 2.12 -5.11 24.45
C GLY A 2 0.73 -4.53 24.73
N ALA A 3 0.12 -3.91 23.71
CA ALA A 3 -1.24 -3.37 23.82
C ALA A 3 -2.28 -4.41 24.25
N LEU A 4 -2.28 -5.61 23.66
CA LEU A 4 -3.21 -6.68 24.03
C LEU A 4 -2.98 -7.17 25.47
N ARG A 5 -1.72 -7.23 25.94
CA ARG A 5 -1.40 -7.56 27.33
C ARG A 5 -1.98 -6.52 28.29
N THR A 6 -1.84 -5.23 27.97
CA THR A 6 -2.46 -4.13 28.73
C THR A 6 -3.98 -4.25 28.79
N LEU A 7 -4.62 -4.72 27.72
CA LEU A 7 -6.06 -4.95 27.64
C LEU A 7 -6.53 -6.27 28.32
N GLY A 8 -5.63 -6.98 29.00
CA GLY A 8 -5.94 -8.18 29.79
C GLY A 8 -5.79 -9.50 29.04
N VAL A 9 -5.18 -9.52 27.85
CA VAL A 9 -4.97 -10.74 27.07
C VAL A 9 -3.62 -11.37 27.42
N ARG A 10 -3.63 -12.64 27.80
CA ARG A 10 -2.40 -13.42 27.99
C ARG A 10 -1.86 -13.88 26.63
N ILE A 11 -0.62 -13.49 26.34
CA ILE A 11 0.08 -13.82 25.09
C ILE A 11 1.48 -14.32 25.42
N ASP A 12 1.77 -15.55 25.01
CA ASP A 12 3.13 -16.09 24.98
C ASP A 12 3.72 -15.86 23.57
N SER A 13 4.99 -15.53 23.51
CA SER A 13 5.72 -15.27 22.26
C SER A 13 7.06 -16.02 22.27
N SER A 14 7.70 -16.13 21.12
CA SER A 14 9.08 -16.60 21.03
C SER A 14 10.04 -15.77 21.91
N GLU A 15 11.19 -16.35 22.25
CA GLU A 15 12.20 -15.72 23.12
C GLU A 15 12.75 -14.41 22.54
N ILE A 16 12.84 -14.33 21.21
CA ILE A 16 13.26 -13.13 20.47
C ILE A 16 12.12 -12.10 20.31
N GLY A 17 10.92 -12.42 20.78
CA GLY A 17 9.71 -11.65 20.54
C GLY A 17 9.13 -11.86 19.13
N GLY A 18 7.81 -11.82 19.03
CA GLY A 18 7.09 -11.99 17.77
C GLY A 18 6.59 -13.42 17.58
N LEU A 19 6.59 -13.89 16.32
CA LEU A 19 6.11 -15.22 15.96
C LEU A 19 7.15 -16.32 16.29
N PRO A 20 6.69 -17.57 16.51
CA PRO A 20 5.29 -17.96 16.74
C PRO A 20 4.75 -17.36 18.06
N LEU A 21 3.44 -17.11 18.09
CA LEU A 21 2.74 -16.55 19.24
C LEU A 21 1.52 -17.40 19.61
N ALA A 22 1.25 -17.50 20.91
CA ALA A 22 0.08 -18.18 21.46
C ALA A 22 -0.79 -17.18 22.24
N VAL A 23 -2.03 -16.99 21.80
CA VAL A 23 -3.03 -16.16 22.48
C VAL A 23 -3.92 -17.06 23.32
N HIS A 24 -3.90 -16.86 24.64
CA HIS A 24 -4.67 -17.68 25.59
C HIS A 24 -6.04 -17.06 25.83
N GLY A 25 -7.03 -17.48 25.03
CA GLY A 25 -8.40 -16.99 25.13
C GLY A 25 -9.11 -17.46 26.40
N THR A 26 -9.77 -16.53 27.10
CA THR A 26 -10.59 -16.82 28.30
C THR A 26 -12.10 -16.62 28.06
N GLY A 27 -12.49 -16.43 26.79
CA GLY A 27 -13.87 -16.16 26.36
C GLY A 27 -14.28 -14.68 26.43
N ARG A 28 -13.42 -13.81 26.96
CA ARG A 28 -13.65 -12.35 27.08
C ARG A 28 -12.34 -11.59 27.08
N VAL A 29 -12.42 -10.30 26.76
CA VAL A 29 -11.32 -9.34 26.87
C VAL A 29 -11.87 -8.11 27.57
N THR A 30 -11.21 -7.69 28.65
CA THR A 30 -11.65 -6.56 29.48
C THR A 30 -11.74 -5.26 28.68
N GLY A 31 -10.76 -5.03 27.80
CA GLY A 31 -10.68 -3.79 27.03
C GLY A 31 -10.34 -2.56 27.88
N GLY A 32 -10.70 -1.38 27.40
CA GLY A 32 -10.39 -0.09 28.02
C GLY A 32 -9.31 0.69 27.26
N GLU A 33 -8.57 1.52 27.97
CA GLU A 33 -7.57 2.41 27.35
C GLU A 33 -6.21 1.72 27.18
N VAL A 34 -5.58 1.99 26.04
CA VAL A 34 -4.22 1.54 25.73
C VAL A 34 -3.47 2.61 24.94
N GLN A 35 -2.22 2.84 25.33
CA GLN A 35 -1.28 3.68 24.59
C GLN A 35 -0.26 2.79 23.87
N LEU A 36 0.01 3.08 22.59
CA LEU A 36 1.02 2.38 21.80
C LEU A 36 1.68 3.30 20.77
N ASP A 37 2.89 2.97 20.34
CA ASP A 37 3.53 3.59 19.18
C ASP A 37 3.12 2.81 17.92
N ALA A 38 2.31 3.45 17.06
CA ALA A 38 1.83 2.90 15.80
C ALA A 38 2.60 3.41 14.57
N SER A 39 3.71 4.14 14.76
CA SER A 39 4.50 4.72 13.66
C SER A 39 5.06 3.66 12.70
N ALA A 40 5.24 2.42 13.16
CA ALA A 40 5.67 1.31 12.31
C ALA A 40 4.53 0.71 11.47
N SER A 41 3.27 0.82 11.90
CA SER A 41 2.13 0.23 11.17
C SER A 41 0.77 0.70 11.70
N SER A 42 -0.07 1.23 10.80
CA SER A 42 -1.49 1.50 11.11
C SER A 42 -2.29 0.25 11.46
N GLN A 43 -1.83 -0.93 11.05
CA GLN A 43 -2.52 -2.20 11.32
C GLN A 43 -2.62 -2.49 12.82
N PHE A 44 -1.71 -1.96 13.64
CA PHE A 44 -1.79 -2.10 15.10
C PHE A 44 -3.04 -1.43 15.67
N VAL A 45 -3.36 -0.23 15.17
CA VAL A 45 -4.56 0.51 15.56
C VAL A 45 -5.79 -0.13 14.94
N SER A 46 -5.78 -0.43 13.63
CA SER A 46 -6.92 -1.07 12.95
C SER A 46 -7.32 -2.40 13.60
N GLY A 47 -6.35 -3.26 13.94
CA GLY A 47 -6.62 -4.55 14.57
C GLY A 47 -7.29 -4.40 15.94
N LEU A 48 -6.87 -3.42 16.75
CA LEU A 48 -7.50 -3.12 18.02
C LEU A 48 -8.92 -2.55 17.83
N MET A 49 -9.12 -1.64 16.87
CA MET A 49 -10.44 -1.09 16.57
C MET A 49 -11.43 -2.18 16.12
N LEU A 50 -11.00 -3.07 15.22
CA LEU A 50 -11.83 -4.15 14.69
C LEU A 50 -12.30 -5.12 15.78
N ALA A 51 -11.44 -5.43 16.75
CA ALA A 51 -11.80 -6.28 17.89
C ALA A 51 -12.51 -5.52 19.01
N GLY A 52 -12.34 -4.19 19.08
CA GLY A 52 -12.71 -3.34 20.21
C GLY A 52 -14.18 -3.42 20.60
N ALA A 53 -15.09 -3.49 19.62
CA ALA A 53 -16.52 -3.59 19.88
C ALA A 53 -16.92 -4.85 20.68
N ALA A 54 -16.12 -5.92 20.60
CA ALA A 54 -16.34 -7.17 21.32
C ALA A 54 -15.73 -7.19 22.73
N PHE A 55 -14.95 -6.18 23.11
CA PHE A 55 -14.38 -6.09 24.46
C PHE A 55 -15.41 -5.59 25.47
N GLU A 56 -15.31 -6.02 26.73
CA GLU A 56 -16.30 -5.68 27.78
C GLU A 56 -16.46 -4.17 27.97
N ARG A 57 -15.37 -3.41 27.85
CA ARG A 57 -15.34 -1.94 27.98
C ARG A 57 -15.03 -1.21 26.67
N GLY A 58 -15.15 -1.87 25.53
CA GLY A 58 -14.66 -1.31 24.27
C GLY A 58 -13.13 -1.16 24.26
N VAL A 59 -12.62 -0.28 23.41
CA VAL A 59 -11.20 0.10 23.40
C VAL A 59 -11.04 1.59 23.14
N VAL A 60 -10.08 2.23 23.83
CA VAL A 60 -9.57 3.56 23.50
C VAL A 60 -8.09 3.40 23.18
N VAL A 61 -7.74 3.56 21.91
CA VAL A 61 -6.36 3.48 21.43
C VAL A 61 -5.80 4.88 21.34
N ARG A 62 -4.70 5.14 22.04
CA ARG A 62 -3.92 6.38 21.91
C ARG A 62 -2.59 6.07 21.25
N HIS A 63 -2.33 6.73 20.14
CA HIS A 63 -1.01 6.69 19.53
C HIS A 63 -0.05 7.65 20.28
N ALA A 64 1.16 7.18 20.53
CA ALA A 64 2.23 7.97 21.15
C ALA A 64 3.54 7.68 20.42
N GLY A 65 3.88 8.53 19.46
CA GLY A 65 5.09 8.39 18.64
C GLY A 65 5.05 9.31 17.42
N PRO A 66 5.97 9.11 16.46
CA PRO A 66 5.91 9.76 15.15
C PRO A 66 4.58 9.52 14.43
N PRO A 67 4.17 10.33 13.43
CA PRO A 67 2.88 10.18 12.75
C PRO A 67 2.59 8.74 12.29
N VAL A 68 1.35 8.29 12.47
CA VAL A 68 0.93 6.96 12.01
C VAL A 68 0.88 6.94 10.49
N PRO A 69 1.57 6.01 9.81
CA PRO A 69 1.54 5.94 8.36
C PRO A 69 0.18 5.47 7.86
N SER A 70 -0.13 5.72 6.59
CA SER A 70 -1.30 5.16 5.91
C SER A 70 -2.63 5.45 6.63
N ALA A 71 -2.82 6.71 7.06
CA ALA A 71 -4.04 7.19 7.71
C ALA A 71 -5.35 6.81 6.97
N PRO A 72 -5.41 6.73 5.63
CA PRO A 72 -6.59 6.26 4.92
C PRO A 72 -7.06 4.85 5.34
N HIS A 73 -6.16 3.95 5.73
CA HIS A 73 -6.53 2.61 6.21
C HIS A 73 -7.23 2.65 7.58
N LEU A 74 -6.86 3.60 8.45
CA LEU A 74 -7.55 3.83 9.73
C LEU A 74 -8.95 4.38 9.49
N ARG A 75 -9.08 5.34 8.55
CA ARG A 75 -10.37 5.88 8.13
C ARG A 75 -11.27 4.79 7.53
N MET A 76 -10.73 3.93 6.67
CA MET A 76 -11.44 2.78 6.13
C MET A 76 -11.93 1.86 7.26
N THR A 77 -11.08 1.57 8.25
CA THR A 77 -11.45 0.76 9.42
C THR A 77 -12.62 1.37 10.19
N ALA A 78 -12.56 2.68 10.48
CA ALA A 78 -13.63 3.39 11.18
C ALA A 78 -14.95 3.41 10.38
N LEU A 79 -14.88 3.65 9.06
CA LEU A 79 -16.04 3.62 8.17
C LEU A 79 -16.71 2.24 8.15
N MET A 80 -15.94 1.17 8.04
CA MET A 80 -16.46 -0.20 8.03
C MET A 80 -17.09 -0.58 9.37
N LEU A 81 -16.46 -0.21 10.49
CA LEU A 81 -17.04 -0.43 11.82
C LEU A 81 -18.37 0.30 12.00
N ARG A 82 -18.45 1.57 11.60
CA ARG A 82 -19.71 2.35 11.61
C ARG A 82 -20.77 1.72 10.72
N ALA A 83 -20.40 1.28 9.52
CA ALA A 83 -21.30 0.62 8.58
C ALA A 83 -21.78 -0.76 9.07
N ALA A 84 -21.05 -1.40 9.99
CA ALA A 84 -21.47 -2.60 10.71
C ALA A 84 -22.30 -2.29 11.98
N GLY A 85 -22.58 -1.01 12.29
CA GLY A 85 -23.35 -0.58 13.45
C GLY A 85 -22.52 -0.32 14.71
N GLY A 86 -21.19 -0.36 14.63
CA GLY A 86 -20.30 0.01 15.73
C GLY A 86 -20.25 1.53 15.95
N ALA A 87 -20.12 1.95 17.20
CA ALA A 87 -19.89 3.35 17.54
C ALA A 87 -18.38 3.63 17.66
N VAL A 88 -17.86 4.41 16.71
CA VAL A 88 -16.44 4.79 16.63
C VAL A 88 -16.32 6.31 16.72
N ASP A 89 -15.46 6.78 17.61
CA ASP A 89 -15.03 8.17 17.73
C ASP A 89 -13.54 8.27 17.35
N ASP A 90 -13.28 9.01 16.29
CA ASP A 90 -11.96 9.33 15.72
C ASP A 90 -11.81 10.84 15.54
N THR A 91 -12.56 11.64 16.33
CA THR A 91 -12.59 13.11 16.21
C THR A 91 -11.36 13.79 16.80
N THR A 92 -10.70 13.11 17.76
CA THR A 92 -9.45 13.59 18.36
C THR A 92 -8.27 12.98 17.59
N PRO A 93 -7.34 13.79 17.05
CA PRO A 93 -6.14 13.27 16.39
C PRO A 93 -5.40 12.26 17.26
N ASP A 94 -4.89 11.20 16.63
CA ASP A 94 -4.12 10.13 17.29
C ASP A 94 -4.87 9.36 18.39
N VAL A 95 -6.20 9.49 18.45
CA VAL A 95 -7.05 8.77 19.41
C VAL A 95 -8.24 8.14 18.68
N TRP A 96 -8.41 6.83 18.88
CA TRP A 96 -9.53 6.08 18.32
C TRP A 96 -10.26 5.34 19.44
N ALA A 97 -11.55 5.64 19.63
CA ALA A 97 -12.39 4.99 20.62
C ALA A 97 -13.48 4.17 19.92
N VAL A 98 -13.58 2.88 20.26
CA VAL A 98 -14.66 1.99 19.82
C VAL A 98 -15.45 1.55 21.05
N GLN A 99 -16.73 1.89 21.08
CA GLN A 99 -17.62 1.52 22.19
C GLN A 99 -17.93 0.01 22.16
N PRO A 100 -18.17 -0.63 23.32
CA PRO A 100 -18.64 -2.01 23.36
C PRO A 100 -20.02 -2.11 22.70
N GLY A 101 -20.23 -3.14 21.87
CA GLY A 101 -21.48 -3.30 21.15
C GLY A 101 -21.50 -4.49 20.20
N ARG A 102 -22.70 -4.93 19.83
CA ARG A 102 -22.86 -5.95 18.80
C ARG A 102 -22.73 -5.32 17.42
N LEU A 103 -21.80 -5.82 16.62
CA LEU A 103 -21.77 -5.54 15.20
C LEU A 103 -22.86 -6.36 14.50
N SER A 104 -23.53 -5.72 13.54
CA SER A 104 -24.54 -6.35 12.70
C SER A 104 -23.90 -6.99 11.47
N GLY A 105 -24.29 -8.23 11.19
CA GLY A 105 -23.93 -8.88 9.94
C GLY A 105 -24.64 -8.21 8.75
N ARG A 106 -23.92 -8.04 7.64
CA ARG A 106 -24.47 -7.50 6.39
C ARG A 106 -23.75 -8.07 5.18
N ALA A 107 -24.38 -7.98 4.02
CA ALA A 107 -23.70 -8.17 2.75
C ALA A 107 -22.77 -6.98 2.49
N TRP A 108 -21.57 -7.27 2.02
CA TRP A 108 -20.56 -6.29 1.63
C TRP A 108 -20.27 -6.44 0.14
N ILE A 109 -20.31 -5.31 -0.57
CA ILE A 109 -19.75 -5.21 -1.91
C ILE A 109 -18.30 -4.79 -1.70
N ILE A 110 -17.37 -5.70 -1.99
CA ILE A 110 -15.94 -5.43 -1.85
C ILE A 110 -15.48 -4.70 -3.11
N GLU A 111 -14.91 -3.51 -2.94
CA GLU A 111 -14.28 -2.78 -4.04
C GLU A 111 -13.11 -3.60 -4.63
N PRO A 112 -12.81 -3.48 -5.93
CA PRO A 112 -11.58 -4.06 -6.47
C PRO A 112 -10.35 -3.46 -5.77
N ASP A 113 -9.20 -4.15 -5.81
CA ASP A 113 -7.93 -3.59 -5.33
C ASP A 113 -7.48 -2.49 -6.29
N LEU A 114 -7.71 -1.24 -5.90
CA LEU A 114 -7.41 -0.08 -6.73
C LEU A 114 -5.92 0.26 -6.70
N SER A 115 -5.18 -0.19 -5.68
CA SER A 115 -3.73 -0.09 -5.64
C SER A 115 -3.08 -1.08 -6.62
N GLY A 116 -3.68 -2.27 -6.78
CA GLY A 116 -3.31 -3.29 -7.75
C GLY A 116 -3.49 -2.87 -9.21
N ALA A 117 -4.27 -1.81 -9.47
CA ALA A 117 -4.43 -1.23 -10.80
C ALA A 117 -3.26 -0.33 -11.23
N ALA A 118 -2.46 0.16 -10.29
CA ALA A 118 -1.36 1.08 -10.55
C ALA A 118 -0.36 0.62 -11.64
N PRO A 119 0.14 -0.64 -11.68
CA PRO A 119 1.06 -1.06 -12.74
C PRO A 119 0.43 -1.00 -14.14
N PHE A 120 -0.89 -1.26 -14.26
CA PHE A 120 -1.58 -1.20 -15.55
C PHE A 120 -1.70 0.23 -16.06
N PHE A 121 -2.00 1.19 -15.18
CA PHE A 121 -1.97 2.61 -15.56
C PHE A 121 -0.55 3.11 -15.85
N ALA A 122 0.45 2.63 -15.12
CA ALA A 122 1.85 2.92 -15.41
C ALA A 122 2.25 2.43 -16.81
N ALA A 123 1.72 1.29 -17.27
CA ALA A 123 1.94 0.81 -18.63
C ALA A 123 1.45 1.80 -19.69
N ALA A 124 0.28 2.42 -19.49
CA ALA A 124 -0.22 3.45 -20.40
C ALA A 124 0.72 4.67 -20.44
N LEU A 125 1.17 5.16 -19.28
CA LEU A 125 2.13 6.27 -19.17
C LEU A 125 3.42 5.99 -19.95
N VAL A 126 4.04 4.84 -19.69
CA VAL A 126 5.33 4.45 -20.28
C VAL A 126 5.24 4.25 -21.79
N THR A 127 4.14 3.66 -22.27
CA THR A 127 4.02 3.27 -23.69
C THR A 127 3.35 4.33 -24.57
N GLY A 128 2.77 5.38 -23.97
CA GLY A 128 1.93 6.34 -24.69
C GLY A 128 0.57 5.77 -25.12
N GLY A 129 0.19 4.64 -24.52
CA GLY A 129 -1.08 3.98 -24.75
C GLY A 129 -2.21 4.51 -23.88
N GLU A 130 -3.29 3.74 -23.82
CA GLU A 130 -4.46 4.03 -22.99
C GLU A 130 -4.88 2.76 -22.26
N VAL A 131 -5.19 2.89 -20.97
CA VAL A 131 -5.73 1.81 -20.14
C VAL A 131 -6.96 2.32 -19.40
N THR A 132 -8.04 1.54 -19.47
CA THR A 132 -9.27 1.79 -18.71
C THR A 132 -9.52 0.66 -17.72
N LEU A 133 -9.61 1.00 -16.43
CA LEU A 133 -10.14 0.08 -15.43
C LEU A 133 -11.65 0.28 -15.30
N LEU A 134 -12.40 -0.71 -15.77
CA LEU A 134 -13.87 -0.72 -15.70
C LEU A 134 -14.36 -0.79 -14.25
N GLY A 135 -15.50 -0.15 -13.98
CA GLY A 135 -16.15 -0.20 -12.68
C GLY A 135 -15.41 0.57 -11.59
N TRP A 136 -14.49 1.48 -11.94
CA TRP A 136 -13.83 2.34 -10.98
C TRP A 136 -14.85 3.14 -10.15
N PRO A 137 -14.80 3.08 -8.80
CA PRO A 137 -15.80 3.71 -7.98
C PRO A 137 -15.70 5.24 -8.00
N ARG A 138 -16.85 5.92 -8.03
CA ARG A 138 -16.92 7.39 -7.91
C ARG A 138 -16.57 7.89 -6.50
N THR A 139 -16.83 7.05 -5.51
CA THR A 139 -16.49 7.27 -4.11
C THR A 139 -15.90 5.98 -3.59
N SER A 140 -14.73 6.03 -2.96
CA SER A 140 -14.03 4.86 -2.48
C SER A 140 -13.61 5.04 -1.03
N SER A 141 -13.55 3.94 -0.27
CA SER A 141 -12.86 3.94 1.03
C SER A 141 -11.34 3.79 0.91
N GLN A 142 -10.83 3.40 -0.26
CA GLN A 142 -9.41 3.29 -0.56
C GLN A 142 -8.82 4.67 -0.96
N PRO A 143 -7.52 4.92 -0.75
CA PRO A 143 -6.87 6.22 -0.99
C PRO A 143 -6.60 6.52 -2.48
N VAL A 144 -7.63 6.43 -3.30
CA VAL A 144 -7.48 6.34 -4.76
C VAL A 144 -7.38 7.67 -5.50
N ASP A 145 -7.91 8.73 -4.91
CA ASP A 145 -7.80 10.05 -5.51
C ASP A 145 -6.36 10.54 -5.57
N ARG A 146 -5.53 10.10 -4.62
CA ARG A 146 -4.10 10.43 -4.63
C ARG A 146 -3.37 9.74 -5.78
N LEU A 147 -3.70 8.49 -6.11
CA LEU A 147 -3.13 7.81 -7.29
C LEU A 147 -3.41 8.60 -8.58
N ARG A 148 -4.65 9.07 -8.76
CA ARG A 148 -5.06 9.85 -9.94
C ARG A 148 -4.26 11.14 -10.07
N ALA A 149 -4.06 11.86 -8.96
CA ALA A 149 -3.26 13.08 -8.94
C ALA A 149 -1.80 12.80 -9.31
N LEU A 150 -1.19 11.78 -8.70
CA LEU A 150 0.21 11.41 -8.95
C LEU A 150 0.45 11.00 -10.42
N LEU A 151 -0.45 10.19 -11.00
CA LEU A 151 -0.36 9.82 -12.42
C LEU A 151 -0.48 11.03 -13.35
N HIS A 152 -1.32 12.01 -12.98
CA HIS A 152 -1.44 13.26 -13.73
C HIS A 152 -0.18 14.14 -13.62
N GLU A 153 0.37 14.28 -12.41
CA GLU A 153 1.64 15.00 -12.16
C GLU A 153 2.80 14.41 -12.97
N MET A 154 2.80 13.08 -13.18
CA MET A 154 3.80 12.38 -14.00
C MET A 154 3.53 12.43 -15.52
N GLY A 155 2.55 13.22 -15.98
CA GLY A 155 2.28 13.46 -17.41
C GLY A 155 1.13 12.64 -18.01
N GLY A 156 0.37 11.91 -17.18
CA GLY A 156 -0.82 11.17 -17.64
C GLY A 156 -2.05 12.06 -17.81
N GLU A 157 -2.85 11.79 -18.84
CA GLU A 157 -4.22 12.30 -18.95
C GLU A 157 -5.15 11.33 -18.20
N VAL A 158 -5.69 11.78 -17.05
CA VAL A 158 -6.50 10.95 -16.16
C VAL A 158 -7.96 11.41 -16.20
N SER A 159 -8.87 10.54 -16.63
CA SER A 159 -10.30 10.86 -16.72
C SER A 159 -11.17 9.78 -16.07
N LEU A 160 -12.12 10.22 -15.24
CA LEU A 160 -13.11 9.33 -14.62
C LEU A 160 -14.43 9.44 -15.39
N GLY A 161 -14.72 8.43 -16.19
CA GLY A 161 -15.92 8.35 -17.03
C GLY A 161 -17.10 7.68 -16.33
N THR A 162 -18.12 7.31 -17.12
CA THR A 162 -19.22 6.46 -16.65
C THR A 162 -18.79 5.01 -16.44
N ASP A 163 -17.86 4.55 -17.28
CA ASP A 163 -17.53 3.13 -17.39
C ASP A 163 -16.36 2.75 -16.48
N GLY A 164 -15.52 3.73 -16.09
CA GLY A 164 -14.35 3.50 -15.27
C GLY A 164 -13.36 4.66 -15.27
N LEU A 165 -12.16 4.39 -14.77
CA LEU A 165 -11.03 5.31 -14.79
C LEU A 165 -10.15 4.99 -16.00
N THR A 166 -9.95 5.99 -16.86
CA THR A 166 -9.05 5.90 -18.01
C THR A 166 -7.82 6.74 -17.75
N VAL A 167 -6.65 6.14 -18.01
CA VAL A 167 -5.36 6.82 -18.00
C VAL A 167 -4.74 6.67 -19.38
N ARG A 168 -4.43 7.81 -19.99
CA ARG A 168 -3.75 7.88 -21.28
C ARG A 168 -2.37 8.50 -21.10
N GLY A 169 -1.35 7.84 -21.63
CA GLY A 169 0.02 8.34 -21.61
C GLY A 169 0.38 9.10 -22.88
N THR A 170 1.44 9.89 -22.79
CA THR A 170 2.09 10.53 -23.95
C THR A 170 3.33 9.76 -24.43
N GLY A 171 3.78 8.75 -23.67
CA GLY A 171 5.05 8.07 -23.85
C GLY A 171 6.23 8.82 -23.19
N VAL A 172 5.96 9.99 -22.60
CA VAL A 172 6.92 10.74 -21.78
C VAL A 172 6.39 10.75 -20.35
N VAL A 173 7.21 10.22 -19.44
CA VAL A 173 6.92 10.24 -18.00
C VAL A 173 7.73 11.36 -17.36
N HIS A 174 7.08 12.19 -16.55
CA HIS A 174 7.77 13.25 -15.81
C HIS A 174 8.16 12.79 -14.41
N GLY A 175 9.25 13.37 -13.92
CA GLY A 175 9.70 13.15 -12.55
C GLY A 175 8.67 13.64 -11.54
N LEU A 176 8.71 13.08 -10.34
CA LEU A 176 7.71 13.29 -9.30
C LEU A 176 8.38 13.70 -7.99
N ASP A 177 7.91 14.78 -7.38
CA ASP A 177 8.26 15.18 -6.03
C ASP A 177 7.03 14.96 -5.12
N ALA A 178 7.00 13.84 -4.39
CA ALA A 178 5.81 13.41 -3.65
C ALA A 178 6.11 12.86 -2.25
N ASP A 179 5.29 13.31 -1.29
CA ASP A 179 5.04 12.59 -0.06
C ASP A 179 4.02 11.47 -0.32
N LEU A 180 4.40 10.24 0.02
CA LEU A 180 3.63 9.02 -0.18
C LEU A 180 3.18 8.38 1.14
N SER A 181 3.24 9.07 2.27
CA SER A 181 2.87 8.55 3.60
C SER A 181 1.45 7.94 3.64
N ASP A 182 0.51 8.53 2.92
CA ASP A 182 -0.88 8.06 2.82
C ASP A 182 -1.09 6.94 1.79
N VAL A 183 -0.17 6.78 0.83
CA VAL A 183 -0.28 5.83 -0.31
C VAL A 183 1.02 5.06 -0.55
N SER A 184 1.70 4.73 0.54
CA SER A 184 3.07 4.17 0.53
C SER A 184 3.20 2.85 -0.26
N GLU A 185 2.09 2.14 -0.44
CA GLU A 185 1.97 0.94 -1.25
C GLU A 185 2.16 1.19 -2.76
N LEU A 186 2.04 2.44 -3.23
CA LEU A 186 2.29 2.84 -4.62
C LEU A 186 3.78 3.03 -4.92
N THR A 187 4.63 3.13 -3.88
CA THR A 187 6.07 3.44 -4.01
C THR A 187 6.80 2.57 -5.05
N PRO A 188 6.59 1.24 -5.12
CA PRO A 188 7.29 0.41 -6.11
C PRO A 188 6.98 0.79 -7.56
N VAL A 189 5.71 1.05 -7.88
CA VAL A 189 5.28 1.43 -9.23
C VAL A 189 5.73 2.86 -9.56
N LEU A 190 5.63 3.79 -8.60
CA LEU A 190 6.08 5.17 -8.80
C LEU A 190 7.61 5.27 -8.93
N ALA A 191 8.36 4.43 -8.22
CA ALA A 191 9.81 4.34 -8.37
C ALA A 191 10.21 3.78 -9.76
N ALA A 192 9.47 2.80 -10.28
CA ALA A 192 9.65 2.30 -11.64
C ALA A 192 9.39 3.40 -12.69
N LEU A 193 8.28 4.14 -12.55
CA LEU A 193 7.98 5.29 -13.41
C LEU A 193 9.05 6.38 -13.32
N ALA A 194 9.51 6.71 -12.11
CA ALA A 194 10.56 7.69 -11.87
C ALA A 194 11.91 7.30 -12.51
N ALA A 195 12.25 6.00 -12.53
CA ALA A 195 13.45 5.51 -13.20
C ALA A 195 13.37 5.65 -14.74
N LEU A 196 12.16 5.69 -15.30
CA LEU A 196 11.88 5.89 -16.72
C LEU A 196 11.56 7.35 -17.08
N ALA A 197 11.55 8.26 -16.11
CA ALA A 197 11.14 9.64 -16.31
C ALA A 197 12.18 10.48 -17.06
N ASP A 198 11.77 11.66 -17.56
CA ASP A 198 12.65 12.63 -18.20
C ASP A 198 13.33 13.61 -17.22
N SER A 199 12.91 13.59 -15.96
CA SER A 199 13.35 14.50 -14.91
C SER A 199 13.48 13.80 -13.55
N PRO A 200 14.30 14.34 -12.62
CA PRO A 200 14.51 13.73 -11.30
C PRO A 200 13.23 13.60 -10.47
N SER A 201 13.19 12.61 -9.58
CA SER A 201 12.09 12.35 -8.66
C SER A 201 12.57 12.21 -7.22
N SER A 202 11.75 12.68 -6.27
CA SER A 202 11.91 12.52 -4.82
C SER A 202 10.64 11.88 -4.25
N LEU A 203 10.75 10.66 -3.74
CA LEU A 203 9.66 9.91 -3.10
C LEU A 203 9.95 9.85 -1.60
N ARG A 204 9.08 10.43 -0.76
CA ARG A 204 9.29 10.58 0.70
C ARG A 204 8.10 10.07 1.53
N GLY A 205 8.24 10.05 2.85
CA GLY A 205 7.17 9.66 3.78
C GLY A 205 6.96 8.15 3.85
N VAL A 206 7.95 7.34 3.48
CA VAL A 206 7.83 5.88 3.33
C VAL A 206 8.79 5.10 4.21
N ALA A 207 9.35 5.68 5.26
CA ALA A 207 10.23 4.98 6.19
C ALA A 207 9.67 3.64 6.70
N HIS A 208 8.35 3.53 6.91
CA HIS A 208 7.69 2.33 7.43
C HIS A 208 7.67 1.17 6.43
N ILE A 209 7.77 1.42 5.11
CA ILE A 209 7.77 0.33 4.11
C ILE A 209 9.07 -0.48 4.11
N ARG A 210 10.04 -0.10 4.95
CA ARG A 210 11.21 -0.93 5.27
C ARG A 210 10.87 -2.15 6.10
N GLY A 211 9.78 -2.09 6.88
CA GLY A 211 9.28 -3.18 7.72
C GLY A 211 8.13 -3.97 7.08
N HIS A 212 7.94 -3.85 5.77
CA HIS A 212 6.89 -4.55 5.03
C HIS A 212 7.36 -5.97 4.65
N GLU A 213 6.82 -6.55 3.57
CA GLU A 213 7.19 -7.89 3.07
C GLU A 213 8.69 -8.09 2.91
N THR A 214 9.35 -7.04 2.44
CA THR A 214 10.80 -6.86 2.41
C THR A 214 11.10 -5.42 2.81
N ASP A 215 12.37 -5.06 2.97
CA ASP A 215 12.73 -3.65 2.98
C ASP A 215 12.55 -3.09 1.57
N ARG A 216 11.34 -2.61 1.26
CA ARG A 216 10.98 -2.15 -0.08
C ARG A 216 11.83 -0.99 -0.55
N VAL A 217 12.27 -0.11 0.36
CA VAL A 217 13.10 1.04 0.00
C VAL A 217 14.48 0.53 -0.44
N ALA A 218 15.12 -0.31 0.37
CA ALA A 218 16.43 -0.89 0.06
C ALA A 218 16.37 -1.79 -1.19
N ALA A 219 15.31 -2.61 -1.31
CA ALA A 219 15.09 -3.49 -2.46
C ALA A 219 14.97 -2.69 -3.75
N LEU A 220 14.08 -1.69 -3.82
CA LEU A 220 13.94 -0.83 -4.99
C LEU A 220 15.24 -0.12 -5.34
N ALA A 221 15.95 0.43 -4.35
CA ALA A 221 17.23 1.07 -4.59
C ALA A 221 18.26 0.09 -5.18
N ARG A 222 18.33 -1.13 -4.67
CA ARG A 222 19.25 -2.17 -5.17
C ARG A 222 18.91 -2.60 -6.60
N GLU A 223 17.66 -2.98 -6.84
CA GLU A 223 17.26 -3.53 -8.14
C GLU A 223 17.31 -2.46 -9.25
N LEU A 224 16.84 -1.24 -8.99
CA LEU A 224 16.93 -0.15 -9.98
C LEU A 224 18.39 0.23 -10.29
N LYS A 225 19.30 0.22 -9.30
CA LYS A 225 20.75 0.40 -9.54
C LYS A 225 21.34 -0.72 -10.39
N ALA A 226 20.89 -1.96 -10.21
CA ALA A 226 21.35 -3.09 -11.03
C ALA A 226 21.00 -2.89 -12.51
N LEU A 227 19.84 -2.31 -12.78
CA LEU A 227 19.40 -1.86 -14.11
C LEU A 227 20.14 -0.60 -14.62
N GLY A 228 20.95 0.05 -13.80
CA GLY A 228 21.76 1.22 -14.17
C GLY A 228 21.17 2.58 -13.78
N ALA A 229 20.06 2.61 -13.03
CA ALA A 229 19.49 3.87 -12.54
C ALA A 229 20.42 4.55 -11.51
N ASP A 230 20.38 5.89 -11.47
CA ASP A 230 21.03 6.68 -10.41
C ASP A 230 20.01 6.90 -9.28
N VAL A 231 20.07 6.02 -8.27
CA VAL A 231 19.16 6.03 -7.12
C VAL A 231 19.93 6.32 -5.84
N THR A 232 19.50 7.31 -5.08
CA THR A 232 19.98 7.54 -3.71
C THR A 232 18.89 7.14 -2.73
N GLU A 233 19.22 6.20 -1.87
CA GLU A 233 18.35 5.77 -0.77
C GLU A 233 18.54 6.72 0.41
N SER A 234 17.44 7.10 1.05
CA SER A 234 17.43 7.77 2.36
C SER A 234 16.60 6.95 3.33
N HIS A 235 16.65 7.26 4.63
CA HIS A 235 15.82 6.56 5.62
C HIS A 235 14.33 6.58 5.22
N ASP A 236 13.84 7.71 4.71
CA ASP A 236 12.41 7.95 4.50
C ASP A 236 11.97 7.86 3.02
N GLY A 237 12.82 7.34 2.14
CA GLY A 237 12.45 7.17 0.74
C GLY A 237 13.61 7.14 -0.26
N LEU A 238 13.32 7.57 -1.48
CA LEU A 238 14.18 7.41 -2.66
C LEU A 238 14.30 8.73 -3.45
N GLU A 239 15.52 9.08 -3.81
CA GLU A 239 15.83 10.09 -4.83
C GLU A 239 16.27 9.35 -6.09
N ILE A 240 15.61 9.61 -7.23
CA ILE A 240 15.85 8.90 -8.49
C ILE A 240 16.17 9.91 -9.57
N ARG A 241 17.36 9.79 -10.18
CA ARG A 241 17.80 10.61 -11.30
C ARG A 241 17.81 9.75 -12.57
N PRO A 242 17.08 10.16 -13.62
CA PRO A 242 17.04 9.40 -14.86
C PRO A 242 18.41 9.17 -15.48
N ARG A 243 18.66 7.93 -15.87
CA ARG A 243 19.84 7.47 -16.61
C ARG A 243 19.40 6.39 -17.61
N PRO A 244 20.15 6.20 -18.71
CA PRO A 244 19.91 5.05 -19.59
C PRO A 244 20.00 3.74 -18.78
N LEU A 245 18.92 2.97 -18.83
CA LEU A 245 18.83 1.67 -18.17
C LEU A 245 19.28 0.54 -19.12
N ARG A 246 19.56 -0.63 -18.56
CA ARG A 246 19.88 -1.86 -19.28
C ARG A 246 19.14 -3.03 -18.65
N GLY A 247 18.84 -4.05 -19.46
CA GLY A 247 18.28 -5.30 -18.97
C GLY A 247 19.23 -6.01 -18.00
N ALA A 248 18.66 -6.53 -16.91
CA ALA A 248 19.31 -7.44 -15.98
C ALA A 248 18.21 -8.20 -15.19
N PRO A 249 18.58 -9.28 -14.47
CA PRO A 249 17.68 -9.88 -13.50
C PRO A 249 17.22 -8.87 -12.44
N PHE A 250 15.96 -8.99 -12.01
CA PHE A 250 15.33 -8.17 -10.99
C PHE A 250 14.75 -9.09 -9.91
N GLN A 251 15.25 -8.96 -8.68
CA GLN A 251 14.80 -9.79 -7.56
C GLN A 251 13.52 -9.25 -6.93
N THR A 252 12.55 -10.13 -6.68
CA THR A 252 11.22 -9.77 -6.16
C THR A 252 11.07 -9.93 -4.66
N TYR A 253 11.93 -10.72 -4.00
CA TYR A 253 11.95 -10.94 -2.54
C TYR A 253 10.60 -11.42 -1.98
N ASP A 254 9.90 -12.26 -2.74
CA ASP A 254 8.53 -12.70 -2.43
C ASP A 254 7.52 -11.53 -2.29
N ASP A 255 7.83 -10.35 -2.83
CA ASP A 255 6.98 -9.16 -2.78
C ASP A 255 6.34 -8.85 -4.14
N HIS A 256 5.05 -9.12 -4.22
CA HIS A 256 4.19 -8.78 -5.37
C HIS A 256 4.41 -7.39 -5.95
N ARG A 257 4.70 -6.37 -5.12
CA ARG A 257 4.85 -4.99 -5.62
C ARG A 257 6.20 -4.74 -6.28
N LEU A 258 7.24 -5.49 -5.91
CA LEU A 258 8.53 -5.45 -6.60
C LEU A 258 8.40 -6.12 -7.98
N ALA A 259 7.64 -7.21 -8.07
CA ALA A 259 7.30 -7.81 -9.37
C ALA A 259 6.53 -6.83 -10.28
N HIS A 260 5.56 -6.08 -9.73
CA HIS A 260 4.85 -5.03 -10.47
C HIS A 260 5.80 -3.92 -10.97
N ALA A 261 6.73 -3.47 -10.12
CA ALA A 261 7.72 -2.45 -10.50
C ALA A 261 8.60 -2.94 -11.66
N ALA A 262 9.13 -4.15 -11.56
CA ALA A 262 9.95 -4.76 -12.61
C ALA A 262 9.18 -4.93 -13.93
N ALA A 263 7.91 -5.35 -13.87
CA ALA A 263 7.06 -5.48 -15.05
C ALA A 263 6.89 -4.14 -15.79
N VAL A 264 6.69 -3.04 -15.05
CA VAL A 264 6.61 -1.68 -15.62
C VAL A 264 7.93 -1.28 -16.27
N VAL A 265 9.08 -1.49 -15.61
CA VAL A 265 10.40 -1.16 -16.21
C VAL A 265 10.66 -1.98 -17.48
N GLY A 266 10.27 -3.26 -17.48
CA GLY A 266 10.43 -4.17 -18.61
C GLY A 266 9.66 -3.76 -19.88
N LEU A 267 8.67 -2.86 -19.79
CA LEU A 267 8.00 -2.30 -20.97
C LEU A 267 8.90 -1.41 -21.81
N ALA A 268 9.85 -0.71 -21.18
CA ALA A 268 10.74 0.24 -21.83
C ALA A 268 12.20 -0.25 -21.92
N VAL A 269 12.58 -1.24 -21.11
CA VAL A 269 13.95 -1.75 -21.00
C VAL A 269 14.00 -3.23 -21.40
N PRO A 270 14.47 -3.55 -22.62
CA PRO A 270 14.62 -4.94 -23.04
C PRO A 270 15.56 -5.73 -22.13
N GLY A 271 15.19 -6.97 -21.81
CA GLY A 271 16.01 -7.90 -21.04
C GLY A 271 15.92 -7.77 -19.51
N VAL A 272 14.89 -7.11 -18.99
CA VAL A 272 14.53 -7.19 -17.55
C VAL A 272 13.82 -8.51 -17.30
N GLU A 273 14.34 -9.32 -16.37
CA GLU A 273 13.80 -10.64 -16.03
C GLU A 273 13.52 -10.72 -14.53
N VAL A 274 12.27 -10.98 -14.13
CA VAL A 274 11.90 -11.20 -12.73
C VAL A 274 12.21 -12.63 -12.30
N ASP A 275 12.74 -12.80 -11.08
CA ASP A 275 13.07 -14.12 -10.53
C ASP A 275 11.83 -14.94 -10.11
N ASP A 276 10.82 -14.28 -9.55
CA ASP A 276 9.56 -14.90 -9.16
C ASP A 276 8.36 -14.00 -9.45
N VAL A 277 7.67 -14.26 -10.56
CA VAL A 277 6.40 -13.57 -10.87
C VAL A 277 5.23 -14.12 -10.04
N ALA A 278 5.33 -15.35 -9.49
CA ALA A 278 4.23 -15.99 -8.77
C ALA A 278 3.94 -15.31 -7.42
N CYS A 279 4.91 -14.58 -6.84
CA CYS A 279 4.69 -13.75 -5.65
C CYS A 279 3.53 -12.75 -5.79
N THR A 280 3.15 -12.38 -7.03
CA THR A 280 1.99 -11.54 -7.34
C THR A 280 0.67 -12.13 -6.84
N SER A 281 0.60 -13.45 -6.63
CA SER A 281 -0.56 -14.14 -6.06
C SER A 281 -0.93 -13.70 -4.65
N LYS A 282 -0.07 -12.92 -3.98
CA LYS A 282 -0.40 -12.30 -2.70
C LYS A 282 -1.64 -11.40 -2.77
N THR A 283 -1.82 -10.67 -3.88
CA THR A 283 -2.96 -9.77 -4.06
C THR A 283 -3.66 -9.92 -5.41
N LEU A 284 -2.95 -10.41 -6.44
CA LEU A 284 -3.49 -10.57 -7.79
C LEU A 284 -2.90 -11.81 -8.48
N PRO A 285 -3.40 -13.03 -8.18
CA PRO A 285 -2.93 -14.28 -8.79
C PRO A 285 -2.96 -14.28 -10.32
N GLU A 286 -3.91 -13.55 -10.91
CA GLU A 286 -4.09 -13.45 -12.35
C GLU A 286 -3.14 -12.43 -13.01
N PHE A 287 -2.29 -11.73 -12.25
CA PHE A 287 -1.43 -10.66 -12.76
C PHE A 287 -0.61 -11.07 -14.00
N PRO A 288 0.10 -12.23 -14.04
CA PRO A 288 0.89 -12.60 -15.22
C PRO A 288 0.04 -12.73 -16.48
N ALA A 289 -1.18 -13.29 -16.36
CA ALA A 289 -2.09 -13.47 -17.47
C ALA A 289 -2.69 -12.13 -17.93
N LEU A 290 -3.16 -11.31 -17.00
CA LEU A 290 -3.72 -9.98 -17.28
C LEU A 290 -2.68 -9.06 -17.92
N TRP A 291 -1.46 -9.04 -17.38
CA TRP A 291 -0.35 -8.25 -17.92
C TRP A 291 0.01 -8.67 -19.33
N SER A 292 0.15 -9.99 -19.57
CA SER A 292 0.46 -10.53 -20.89
C SER A 292 -0.62 -10.20 -21.93
N ALA A 293 -1.90 -10.33 -21.55
CA ALA A 293 -3.01 -10.00 -22.44
C ALA A 293 -3.04 -8.50 -22.79
N MET A 294 -2.84 -7.63 -21.79
CA MET A 294 -2.79 -6.19 -22.00
C MET A 294 -1.66 -5.79 -22.96
N VAL A 295 -0.44 -6.31 -22.75
CA VAL A 295 0.73 -5.95 -23.56
C VAL A 295 0.66 -6.52 -24.98
N ALA A 296 0.03 -7.69 -25.15
CA ALA A 296 -0.14 -8.31 -26.47
C ALA A 296 -1.21 -7.60 -27.34
N GLY A 297 -2.03 -6.72 -26.77
CA GLY A 297 -3.04 -5.95 -27.51
C GLY A 297 -4.25 -6.76 -27.99
N SER A 298 -4.62 -7.82 -27.25
CA SER A 298 -5.79 -8.66 -27.55
C SER A 298 -7.09 -8.11 -27.00
#